data_AF-A0A5P0JIZ2-F1
#
_entry.id   AF-A0A5P0JIZ2-F1
#
_cell.length_a   1.000
_cell.length_b   1.000
_cell.length_c   1.000
_cell.angle_alpha   90.00
_cell.angle_beta   90.00
_cell.angle_gamma   90.00
#
_symmetry.space_group_name_H-M   'P 1'
#
loop_
_entity.id
_entity.type
_entity.pdbx_description
1 polymer ?
#
loop_
_entity_poly.entity_id
_entity_poly.type
_entity_poly.pdbx_seq_one_letter_code
_entity_poly.pdbx_strand_id
1 'polypeptide(L)'
;GLDALPGLLLAFSHRPKETFPLILNFGATELALPVAHVWRRFAAQRDLARQWILQWPEHTASALIPLVFTKPSDNSEAALLALRLLYEQGHGELLQTVANRWQRTDVWSALEQLLKQGPMDIYPARIPKAPDFWHPAMWSRPRLIT
;
A
#
# COMPACT_ATOMS: atom_id res chain seq x y z
N GLY A 1 -28.94 2.22 6.80
CA GLY A 1 -28.10 3.08 5.93
C GLY A 1 -26.66 2.59 5.86
N LEU A 2 -26.05 2.26 7.00
CA LEU A 2 -24.71 1.68 7.12
C LEU A 2 -24.67 0.14 6.93
N ASP A 3 -25.81 -0.54 6.97
CA ASP A 3 -25.90 -2.02 6.85
C ASP A 3 -25.50 -2.57 5.47
N ALA A 4 -25.40 -1.70 4.45
CA ALA A 4 -24.97 -2.09 3.11
C ALA A 4 -23.43 -2.12 2.95
N LEU A 5 -22.66 -1.54 3.89
CA LEU A 5 -21.19 -1.51 3.86
C LEU A 5 -20.53 -2.89 3.74
N PRO A 6 -20.90 -3.91 4.55
CA PRO A 6 -20.30 -5.24 4.41
C PRO A 6 -20.64 -5.88 3.05
N GLY A 7 -21.85 -5.66 2.54
CA GLY A 7 -22.24 -6.13 1.20
C GLY A 7 -21.46 -5.46 0.08
N LEU A 8 -21.17 -4.16 0.21
CA LEU A 8 -20.36 -3.40 -0.73
C LEU A 8 -18.88 -3.83 -0.69
N LEU A 9 -18.34 -4.11 0.50
CA LEU A 9 -16.98 -4.64 0.67
C LEU A 9 -16.84 -6.04 0.05
N LEU A 10 -17.85 -6.90 0.20
CA LEU A 10 -17.90 -8.20 -0.47
C LEU A 10 -18.03 -8.05 -1.99
N ALA A 11 -18.89 -7.17 -2.49
CA ALA A 11 -18.99 -6.91 -3.93
C ALA A 11 -17.66 -6.37 -4.50
N PHE A 12 -16.94 -5.54 -3.74
CA PHE A 12 -15.64 -5.01 -4.11
C PHE A 12 -14.55 -6.08 -4.17
N SER A 13 -14.54 -7.04 -3.22
CA SER A 13 -13.58 -8.14 -3.24
C SER A 13 -13.77 -9.05 -4.45
N HIS A 14 -15.02 -9.26 -4.88
CA HIS A 14 -15.37 -10.08 -6.04
C HIS A 14 -15.22 -9.34 -7.38
N ARG A 15 -15.55 -8.05 -7.45
CA ARG A 15 -15.51 -7.23 -8.68
C ARG A 15 -15.00 -5.81 -8.41
N PRO A 16 -13.67 -5.65 -8.25
CA PRO A 16 -13.09 -4.35 -7.95
C PRO A 16 -13.26 -3.35 -9.09
N LYS A 17 -13.34 -3.79 -10.35
CA LYS A 17 -13.42 -2.90 -11.52
C LYS A 17 -14.78 -2.20 -11.68
N GLU A 18 -15.87 -2.93 -11.42
CA GLU A 18 -17.25 -2.43 -11.58
C GLU A 18 -17.70 -1.62 -10.36
N THR A 19 -17.19 -1.96 -9.17
CA THR A 19 -17.65 -1.39 -7.90
C THR A 19 -16.86 -0.15 -7.49
N PHE A 20 -15.66 0.08 -8.05
CA PHE A 20 -14.81 1.24 -7.75
C PHE A 20 -15.50 2.62 -7.90
N PRO A 21 -16.20 2.93 -9.01
CA PRO A 21 -16.82 4.24 -9.18
C PRO A 21 -17.97 4.49 -8.20
N LEU A 22 -18.60 3.44 -7.66
CA LEU A 22 -19.66 3.57 -6.66
C LEU A 22 -19.10 3.93 -5.29
N ILE A 23 -17.89 3.44 -4.97
CA ILE A 23 -17.19 3.65 -3.71
C ILE A 23 -16.57 5.06 -3.62
N LEU A 24 -16.40 5.76 -4.75
CA LEU A 24 -15.91 7.15 -4.77
C LEU A 24 -16.73 8.12 -3.90
N ASN A 25 -18.04 7.85 -3.76
CA ASN A 25 -18.95 8.68 -2.96
C ASN A 25 -19.00 8.28 -1.47
N PHE A 26 -18.33 7.19 -1.07
CA PHE A 26 -18.35 6.67 0.30
C PHE A 26 -16.96 6.75 0.93
N GLY A 27 -16.79 7.66 1.89
CA GLY A 27 -15.57 7.83 2.68
C GLY A 27 -15.60 7.01 3.97
N ALA A 28 -15.55 5.67 3.89
CA ALA A 28 -15.44 4.83 5.09
C ALA A 28 -13.98 4.41 5.36
N THR A 29 -13.59 4.35 6.63
CA THR A 29 -12.25 3.88 7.05
C THR A 29 -11.97 2.44 6.63
N GLU A 30 -13.00 1.58 6.61
CA GLU A 30 -12.91 0.18 6.18
C GLU A 30 -12.54 0.02 4.69
N LEU A 31 -12.83 1.03 3.87
CA LEU A 31 -12.53 1.02 2.43
C LEU A 31 -11.09 1.42 2.11
N ALA A 32 -10.39 2.04 3.06
CA ALA A 32 -9.03 2.53 2.84
C ALA A 32 -8.03 1.41 2.52
N LEU A 33 -8.11 0.27 3.21
CA LEU A 33 -7.23 -0.87 2.96
C LEU A 33 -7.51 -1.52 1.59
N PRO A 34 -8.76 -1.87 1.22
CA PRO A 34 -9.08 -2.35 -0.12
C PRO A 34 -8.66 -1.40 -1.24
N VAL A 35 -8.85 -0.08 -1.06
CA VAL A 35 -8.43 0.94 -2.03
C VAL A 35 -6.90 0.98 -2.17
N ALA A 36 -6.15 0.91 -1.07
CA ALA A 36 -4.70 0.84 -1.09
C ALA A 36 -4.19 -0.42 -1.83
N HIS A 37 -4.86 -1.57 -1.63
CA HIS A 37 -4.54 -2.79 -2.39
C HIS A 37 -4.80 -2.62 -3.88
N VAL A 38 -5.92 -2.01 -4.27
CA VAL A 38 -6.20 -1.80 -5.69
C VAL A 38 -5.20 -0.85 -6.32
N TRP A 39 -4.83 0.21 -5.60
CA TRP A 39 -3.81 1.16 -6.07
C TRP A 39 -2.45 0.50 -6.32
N ARG A 40 -2.04 -0.44 -5.47
CA ARG A 40 -0.77 -1.17 -5.65
C ARG A 40 -0.86 -2.27 -6.72
N ARG A 41 -1.96 -3.03 -6.76
CA ARG A 41 -2.07 -4.25 -7.57
C ARG A 41 -2.63 -4.02 -8.98
N PHE A 42 -3.48 -3.02 -9.18
CA PHE A 42 -4.17 -2.80 -10.46
C PHE A 42 -3.80 -1.44 -11.07
N ALA A 43 -2.91 -1.46 -12.07
CA ALA A 43 -2.52 -0.27 -12.81
C ALA A 43 -3.71 0.47 -13.46
N ALA A 44 -4.72 -0.28 -13.95
CA ALA A 44 -5.89 0.29 -14.63
C ALA A 44 -6.84 1.10 -13.71
N GLN A 45 -6.87 0.82 -12.41
CA GLN A 45 -7.67 1.57 -11.42
C GLN A 45 -6.82 2.50 -10.56
N ARG A 46 -5.53 2.64 -10.87
CA ARG A 46 -4.59 3.38 -10.05
C ARG A 46 -4.97 4.86 -9.93
N ASP A 47 -5.49 5.45 -11.00
CA ASP A 47 -5.93 6.85 -11.00
C ASP A 47 -7.17 7.06 -10.15
N LEU A 48 -8.16 6.17 -10.23
CA LEU A 48 -9.38 6.23 -9.41
C LEU A 48 -9.06 6.01 -7.92
N ALA A 49 -8.17 5.05 -7.62
CA ALA A 49 -7.74 4.80 -6.25
C ALA A 49 -6.95 5.99 -5.68
N ARG A 50 -6.11 6.63 -6.51
CA ARG A 50 -5.41 7.87 -6.14
C ARG A 50 -6.42 9.00 -5.87
N GLN A 51 -7.41 9.18 -6.73
CA GLN A 51 -8.46 10.19 -6.53
C GLN A 51 -9.19 9.99 -5.20
N TRP A 52 -9.56 8.74 -4.86
CA TRP A 52 -10.21 8.45 -3.58
C TRP A 52 -9.31 8.78 -2.38
N ILE A 53 -8.04 8.38 -2.41
CA ILE A 53 -7.06 8.66 -1.35
C ILE A 53 -6.90 10.18 -1.13
N LEU A 54 -6.85 10.95 -2.22
CA LEU A 54 -6.75 12.41 -2.17
C LEU A 54 -8.04 13.10 -1.74
N GLN A 55 -9.19 12.51 -2.05
CA GLN A 55 -10.49 13.03 -1.65
C GLN A 55 -10.75 12.79 -0.15
N TRP A 56 -10.25 11.70 0.42
CA TRP A 56 -10.47 11.32 1.82
C TRP A 56 -9.16 11.03 2.58
N PRO A 57 -8.28 12.04 2.75
CA PRO A 57 -6.97 11.84 3.36
C PRO A 57 -7.07 11.45 4.85
N GLU A 58 -8.01 12.01 5.61
CA GLU A 58 -8.18 11.70 7.04
C GLU A 58 -8.64 10.27 7.30
N HIS A 59 -9.59 9.77 6.50
CA HIS A 59 -10.13 8.42 6.61
C HIS A 59 -9.07 7.38 6.23
N THR A 60 -8.31 7.69 5.18
CA THR A 60 -7.17 6.89 4.74
C THR A 60 -6.10 6.84 5.82
N ALA A 61 -5.72 7.99 6.39
CA ALA A 61 -4.73 8.07 7.47
C ALA A 61 -5.16 7.26 8.70
N SER A 62 -6.41 7.44 9.16
CA SER A 62 -6.91 6.78 10.36
C SER A 62 -6.92 5.25 10.23
N ALA A 63 -7.23 4.72 9.05
CA ALA A 63 -7.25 3.28 8.83
C ALA A 63 -5.85 2.70 8.60
N LEU A 64 -4.99 3.41 7.87
CA LEU A 64 -3.70 2.88 7.41
C LEU A 64 -2.57 3.06 8.43
N ILE A 65 -2.60 4.11 9.28
CA ILE A 65 -1.59 4.32 10.33
C ILE A 65 -1.41 3.08 11.21
N PRO A 66 -2.45 2.49 11.84
CA PRO A 66 -2.26 1.31 12.69
C PRO A 66 -1.72 0.10 11.90
N LEU A 67 -2.09 -0.05 10.63
CA LEU A 67 -1.67 -1.17 9.78
C LEU A 67 -0.17 -1.15 9.46
N VAL A 68 0.44 0.03 9.34
CA VAL A 68 1.89 0.15 9.10
C VAL A 68 2.73 -0.33 10.29
N PHE A 69 2.21 -0.22 11.52
CA PHE A 69 2.89 -0.72 12.73
C PHE A 69 2.66 -2.21 13.00
N THR A 70 1.84 -2.88 12.20
CA THR A 70 1.65 -4.34 12.31
C THR A 70 2.81 -5.09 11.63
N LYS A 71 2.81 -6.43 11.75
CA LYS A 71 3.81 -7.28 11.12
C LYS A 71 3.93 -6.94 9.61
N PRO A 72 5.17 -6.88 9.05
CA PRO A 72 5.35 -6.65 7.63
C PRO A 72 4.57 -7.68 6.83
N SER A 73 3.61 -7.18 6.07
CA SER A 73 2.64 -7.94 5.30
C SER A 73 2.29 -7.17 4.04
N ASP A 74 1.64 -7.88 3.11
CA ASP A 74 1.16 -7.27 1.87
C ASP A 74 0.21 -6.08 2.13
N ASN A 75 -0.46 -6.07 3.29
CA ASN A 75 -1.37 -5.01 3.72
C ASN A 75 -0.61 -3.81 4.28
N SER A 76 0.45 -4.04 5.08
CA SER A 76 1.27 -2.95 5.65
C SER A 76 2.05 -2.22 4.56
N GLU A 77 2.52 -2.92 3.53
CA GLU A 77 3.19 -2.31 2.38
C GLU A 77 2.24 -1.44 1.55
N ALA A 78 1.03 -1.95 1.26
CA ALA A 78 0.00 -1.16 0.58
C ALA A 78 -0.36 0.10 1.37
N ALA A 79 -0.49 -0.04 2.70
CA ALA A 79 -0.75 1.06 3.61
C ALA A 79 0.38 2.12 3.57
N LEU A 80 1.65 1.68 3.62
CA LEU A 80 2.81 2.57 3.60
C LEU A 80 2.89 3.36 2.29
N LEU A 81 2.70 2.70 1.14
CA LEU A 81 2.74 3.39 -0.15
C LEU A 81 1.62 4.45 -0.25
N ALA A 82 0.41 4.16 0.24
CA ALA A 82 -0.70 5.11 0.21
C ALA A 82 -0.44 6.30 1.14
N LEU A 83 0.13 6.08 2.33
CA LEU A 83 0.57 7.16 3.22
C LEU A 83 1.71 7.99 2.62
N ARG A 84 2.65 7.36 1.89
CA ARG A 84 3.69 8.07 1.14
C ARG A 84 3.10 8.97 0.06
N LEU A 85 2.11 8.49 -0.68
CA LEU A 85 1.41 9.33 -1.65
C LEU A 85 0.77 10.56 -0.99
N LEU A 86 0.15 10.42 0.18
CA LEU A 86 -0.39 11.57 0.92
C LEU A 86 0.70 12.55 1.37
N TYR A 87 1.83 12.02 1.85
CA TYR A 87 2.98 12.82 2.29
C TYR A 87 3.60 13.61 1.12
N GLU A 88 3.81 12.98 -0.04
CA GLU A 88 4.30 13.63 -1.26
C GLU A 88 3.37 14.74 -1.77
N GLN A 89 2.08 14.65 -1.45
CA GLN A 89 1.06 15.63 -1.84
C GLN A 89 0.91 16.75 -0.80
N GLY A 90 1.81 16.83 0.18
CA GLY A 90 1.83 17.90 1.19
C GLY A 90 0.89 17.68 2.37
N HIS A 91 0.26 16.51 2.52
CA HIS A 91 -0.69 16.24 3.61
C HIS A 91 -0.01 15.81 4.92
N GLY A 92 1.24 16.24 5.15
CA GLY A 92 2.04 15.86 6.32
C GLY A 92 1.42 16.30 7.65
N GLU A 93 0.86 17.51 7.72
CA GLU A 93 0.22 18.04 8.93
C GLU A 93 -1.05 17.27 9.33
N LEU A 94 -1.82 16.82 8.34
CA LEU A 94 -2.99 15.97 8.57
C LEU A 94 -2.57 14.59 9.10
N LEU A 95 -1.52 14.00 8.55
CA LEU A 95 -0.97 12.73 9.05
C LEU A 95 -0.46 12.88 10.49
N GLN A 96 0.21 13.99 10.80
CA GLN A 96 0.67 14.29 12.17
C GLN A 96 -0.51 14.47 13.12
N THR A 97 -1.55 15.17 12.71
CA THR A 97 -2.77 15.39 13.52
C THR A 97 -3.47 14.06 13.80
N VAL A 98 -3.63 13.19 12.79
CA VAL A 98 -4.23 11.87 12.97
C VAL A 98 -3.33 10.98 13.82
N ALA A 99 -2.01 10.99 13.62
CA ALA A 99 -1.05 10.27 14.45
C ALA A 99 -1.14 10.69 15.93
N ASN A 100 -1.27 11.99 16.21
CA ASN A 100 -1.41 12.51 17.57
C ASN A 100 -2.71 12.04 18.25
N ARG A 101 -3.79 11.76 17.50
CA ARG A 101 -5.03 11.19 18.06
C ARG A 101 -4.84 9.78 18.63
N TRP A 102 -3.82 9.05 18.19
CA TRP A 102 -3.48 7.72 18.72
C TRP A 102 -2.72 7.77 20.06
N GLN A 103 -2.50 8.97 20.63
CA GLN A 103 -1.90 9.19 21.96
C GLN A 103 -0.50 8.57 22.16
N ARG A 104 0.23 8.27 21.07
CA ARG A 104 1.61 7.81 21.10
C ARG A 104 2.50 8.81 20.39
N THR A 105 3.37 9.48 21.14
CA THR A 105 4.32 10.48 20.64
C THR A 105 5.33 9.91 19.66
N ASP A 106 5.60 8.60 19.74
CA ASP A 106 6.62 7.93 18.92
C ASP A 106 6.06 7.42 17.59
N VAL A 107 4.73 7.45 17.41
CA VAL A 107 4.07 6.98 16.18
C VAL A 107 4.39 7.91 15.02
N TRP A 108 4.37 9.22 15.22
CA TRP A 108 4.71 10.16 14.16
C TRP A 108 6.17 10.06 13.75
N SER A 109 7.11 9.99 14.69
CA SER A 109 8.54 9.90 14.38
C SER A 109 8.89 8.59 13.66
N ALA A 110 8.33 7.46 14.10
CA ALA A 110 8.52 6.18 13.43
C ALA A 110 7.86 6.16 12.04
N LEU A 111 6.67 6.74 11.88
CA LEU A 111 6.02 6.87 10.59
C LEU A 111 6.82 7.77 9.65
N GLU A 112 7.31 8.91 10.11
CA GLU A 112 8.12 9.84 9.33
C GLU A 112 9.44 9.18 8.86
N GLN A 113 10.08 8.39 9.73
CA GLN A 113 11.23 7.58 9.34
C GLN A 113 10.89 6.59 8.23
N LEU A 114 9.78 5.85 8.34
CA LEU A 114 9.32 4.92 7.30
C LEU A 114 8.95 5.64 5.99
N LEU A 115 8.36 6.83 6.06
CA LEU A 115 8.03 7.64 4.90
C LEU A 115 9.30 8.13 4.18
N LYS A 116 10.33 8.53 4.95
CA LYS A 116 11.64 8.96 4.43
C LYS A 116 12.51 7.79 3.94
N GLN A 117 12.38 6.60 4.52
CA GLN A 117 13.09 5.38 4.11
C GLN A 117 12.57 4.91 2.74
N GLY A 118 13.22 5.36 1.67
CA GLY A 118 12.87 4.99 0.31
C GLY A 118 13.06 3.49 0.04
N PRO A 119 12.42 2.93 -1.01
CA PRO A 119 12.59 1.52 -1.41
C PRO A 119 14.04 1.13 -1.70
N MET A 120 14.92 2.11 -1.94
CA MET A 120 16.34 1.91 -2.18
C MET A 120 17.15 1.57 -0.93
N ASP A 121 16.68 1.86 0.28
CA ASP A 121 17.37 1.48 1.53
C ASP A 121 17.13 0.02 1.94
N ILE A 122 16.13 -0.63 1.33
CA ILE A 122 15.83 -2.06 1.55
C ILE A 122 16.79 -2.93 0.72
N TYR A 123 17.52 -2.35 -0.22
CA TYR A 123 18.53 -3.11 -0.96
C TYR A 123 19.74 -3.38 -0.06
N PRO A 124 20.19 -4.63 0.02
CA PRO A 124 21.46 -4.89 0.66
C PRO A 124 22.53 -4.08 -0.10
N ALA A 125 23.31 -3.29 0.64
CA ALA A 125 24.40 -2.48 0.09
C ALA A 125 25.41 -3.31 -0.73
N ARG A 126 25.36 -4.65 -0.65
CA ARG A 126 26.09 -5.60 -1.48
C ARG A 126 25.12 -6.62 -2.07
N ILE A 127 25.11 -6.71 -3.40
CA ILE A 127 24.47 -7.82 -4.12
C ILE A 127 25.24 -9.10 -3.74
N PRO A 128 24.57 -10.15 -3.20
CA PRO A 128 25.23 -11.42 -2.93
C PRO A 128 25.74 -12.00 -4.26
N LYS A 129 26.93 -12.62 -4.22
CA LYS A 129 27.51 -13.30 -5.40
C LYS A 129 26.47 -14.28 -5.96
N ALA A 130 26.25 -14.24 -7.27
CA ALA A 130 25.31 -15.15 -7.92
C ALA A 130 25.69 -16.61 -7.59
N PRO A 131 24.72 -17.48 -7.27
CA PRO A 131 24.98 -18.91 -7.10
C PRO A 131 25.71 -19.47 -8.32
N ASP A 132 26.65 -20.41 -8.10
CA ASP A 132 27.54 -20.87 -9.17
C ASP A 132 26.78 -21.47 -10.38
N PHE A 133 25.54 -21.95 -10.21
CA PHE A 133 24.65 -22.42 -11.28
C PHE A 133 24.35 -21.34 -12.35
N TRP A 134 24.39 -20.05 -12.00
CA TRP A 134 24.16 -18.95 -12.94
C TRP A 134 25.37 -18.63 -13.83
N HIS A 135 26.51 -19.29 -13.60
CA HIS A 135 27.68 -19.12 -14.46
C HIS A 135 27.45 -19.84 -15.80
N PRO A 136 27.64 -19.18 -16.96
CA PRO A 136 27.43 -19.78 -18.28
C PRO A 136 28.24 -21.07 -18.50
N ALA A 137 29.36 -21.22 -17.80
CA ALA A 137 30.19 -22.42 -17.81
C ALA A 137 29.52 -23.66 -17.17
N MET A 138 28.53 -23.46 -16.30
CA MET A 138 27.78 -24.52 -15.60
C MET A 138 26.48 -24.89 -16.30
N TRP A 139 26.16 -24.27 -17.44
CA TRP A 139 24.94 -24.60 -18.18
C TRP A 139 25.12 -25.93 -18.91
N SER A 140 24.16 -26.84 -18.70
CA SER A 140 24.11 -28.09 -19.46
C SER A 140 23.83 -27.78 -20.92
N ARG A 141 24.69 -28.27 -21.83
CA ARG A 141 24.49 -28.09 -23.27
C ARG A 141 23.17 -28.78 -23.67
N PRO A 142 22.22 -28.07 -24.30
CA PRO A 142 21.00 -28.71 -24.77
C PRO A 142 21.39 -29.77 -25.81
N ARG A 143 21.02 -31.03 -25.53
CA ARG A 143 21.17 -32.13 -26.49
C ARG A 143 19.88 -32.20 -27.30
N LEU A 144 20.04 -32.14 -28.61
CA LEU A 144 18.93 -32.32 -29.55
C LEU A 144 18.55 -33.81 -29.50
N ILE A 145 17.34 -34.09 -29.03
CA ILE A 145 16.78 -35.44 -29.05
C ILE A 145 16.28 -35.66 -30.48
N THR A 146 16.98 -36.49 -31.24
CA THR A 146 16.61 -36.95 -32.59
C THR A 146 15.57 -38.05 -32.51
#